data_AF-I4MWZ1-F1
#
_entry.id   AF-I4MWZ1-F1
#
_cell.length_a   1.000
_cell.length_b   1.000
_cell.length_c   1.000
_cell.angle_alpha   90.00
_cell.angle_beta   90.00
_cell.angle_gamma   90.00
#
_symmetry.space_group_name_H-M   'P 1'
#
loop_
_entity.id
_entity.type
_entity.pdbx_description
1 polymer ?
#
loop_
_entity_poly.entity_id
_entity_poly.type
_entity_poly.pdbx_seq_one_letter_code
_entity_poly.pdbx_strand_id
1 'polypeptide(L)'
;MPRVRPLLALLMLCPALSALAQTVSRCEDEHGHLTFTTQQCPPETLQSLHRAYHPFLSRESERTATRERDERKRLDAELKRMSEDL
;
A
#
# COMPACT_ATOMS: atom_id res chain seq x y z
N MET A 1 17.66 20.45 -42.31
CA MET A 1 16.92 20.76 -41.06
C MET A 1 16.80 19.48 -40.25
N PRO A 2 17.50 19.35 -39.11
CA PRO A 2 17.47 18.10 -38.36
C PRO A 2 16.05 17.89 -37.82
N ARG A 3 15.54 16.67 -37.94
CA ARG A 3 14.22 16.27 -37.45
C ARG A 3 14.25 16.32 -35.92
N VAL A 4 13.87 17.47 -35.33
CA VAL A 4 13.87 17.69 -33.86
C VAL A 4 12.65 17.07 -33.18
N ARG A 5 11.62 16.69 -33.96
CA ARG A 5 10.34 16.15 -33.48
C ARG A 5 10.40 14.81 -32.70
N PRO A 6 11.28 13.83 -33.00
CA PRO A 6 11.25 12.56 -32.28
C PRO A 6 11.92 12.64 -30.89
N LEU A 7 12.82 13.60 -30.68
CA LEU A 7 13.51 13.80 -29.39
C LEU A 7 12.57 14.32 -28.29
N LEU A 8 11.63 15.19 -28.66
CA LEU A 8 10.64 15.73 -27.72
C LEU A 8 9.67 14.64 -27.22
N ALA A 9 9.31 13.69 -28.09
CA ALA A 9 8.45 12.56 -27.74
C ALA A 9 9.13 11.58 -26.78
N LEU A 10 10.46 11.41 -26.89
CA LEU A 10 11.23 10.53 -26.00
C LEU A 10 11.33 11.09 -24.58
N LEU A 11 11.45 12.41 -24.42
CA LEU A 11 11.52 13.08 -23.11
C LEU A 11 10.18 13.04 -22.36
N MET A 12 9.05 13.02 -23.06
CA MET A 12 7.71 12.96 -22.46
C MET A 12 7.33 11.55 -21.94
N LEU A 13 8.07 10.50 -22.30
CA LEU A 13 7.80 9.13 -21.82
C LEU A 13 8.47 8.82 -20.47
N CYS A 14 9.44 9.61 -20.03
CA CYS A 14 10.20 9.35 -18.81
C CYS A 14 9.43 9.48 -17.47
N PRO A 15 8.45 10.40 -17.27
CA PRO A 15 7.82 10.54 -15.96
C PRO A 15 6.92 9.35 -15.59
N ALA A 16 6.53 8.52 -16.55
CA ALA A 16 5.71 7.33 -16.32
C ALA A 16 6.49 6.15 -15.71
N LEU A 17 7.84 6.14 -15.81
CA LEU A 17 8.67 5.09 -15.19
C LEU A 17 8.95 5.35 -13.70
N SER A 18 8.62 6.53 -13.20
CA SER A 18 8.69 6.88 -11.78
C SER A 18 7.47 6.36 -11.03
N ALA A 19 7.13 5.07 -11.19
CA ALA A 19 6.33 4.35 -10.22
C ALA A 19 7.18 4.16 -8.95
N LEU A 20 7.42 5.27 -8.26
CA LEU A 20 8.18 5.34 -7.02
C LEU A 20 7.40 4.55 -5.98
N ALA A 21 8.01 3.47 -5.49
CA ALA A 21 7.60 2.84 -4.25
C ALA A 21 7.40 3.97 -3.22
N GLN A 22 6.16 4.18 -2.79
CA GLN A 22 5.85 5.25 -1.83
C GLN A 22 6.49 4.85 -0.50
N THR A 23 7.60 5.48 -0.18
CA THR A 23 8.21 5.40 1.15
C THR A 23 7.32 6.19 2.09
N VAL A 24 6.72 5.51 3.05
CA VAL A 24 5.98 6.15 4.15
C VAL A 24 6.87 6.17 5.38
N SER A 25 6.87 7.28 6.12
CA SER A 25 7.48 7.36 7.44
C SER A 25 6.52 6.76 8.45
N ARG A 26 7.02 5.85 9.30
CA ARG A 26 6.36 5.39 10.52
C ARG A 26 6.82 6.29 11.66
N CYS A 27 5.88 7.03 12.23
CA CYS A 27 6.10 7.89 13.38
C CYS A 27 5.51 7.20 14.62
N GLU A 28 6.31 7.11 15.68
CA GLU A 28 5.91 6.55 16.97
C GLU A 28 6.00 7.64 18.05
N ASP A 29 4.93 7.88 18.79
CA ASP A 29 4.91 8.86 19.88
C ASP A 29 5.31 8.25 21.23
N GLU A 30 5.46 9.11 22.25
CA GLU A 30 5.82 8.72 23.64
C GLU A 30 4.81 7.74 24.28
N HIS A 31 3.58 7.66 23.77
CA HIS A 31 2.54 6.76 24.25
C HIS A 31 2.49 5.44 23.44
N GLY A 32 3.36 5.29 22.43
CA GLY A 32 3.42 4.14 21.55
C GLY A 32 2.38 4.15 20.42
N HIS A 33 1.72 5.28 20.14
CA HIS A 33 0.82 5.39 19.00
C HIS A 33 1.61 5.50 17.69
N LEU A 34 1.15 4.72 16.70
CA LEU A 34 1.78 4.62 15.39
C LEU A 34 0.97 5.36 14.35
N THR A 35 1.63 6.28 13.64
CA THR A 35 1.06 6.98 12.49
C THR A 35 1.96 6.81 11.27
N PHE A 36 1.35 6.80 10.09
CA PHE A 36 2.06 6.65 8.81
C PHE A 36 1.82 7.90 7.98
N THR A 37 2.90 8.53 7.51
CA THR A 37 2.82 9.75 6.72
C THR A 37 3.82 9.72 5.57
N THR A 38 3.44 10.28 4.43
CA THR A 38 4.36 10.53 3.31
C THR A 38 5.17 11.82 3.51
N GLN A 39 4.84 12.60 4.53
CA GLN A 39 5.52 13.83 4.91
C GLN A 39 6.44 13.61 6.12
N GLN A 40 6.97 14.70 6.69
CA GLN A 40 7.77 14.66 7.91
C GLN A 40 6.92 14.24 9.11
N CYS A 41 7.52 13.52 10.06
CA CYS A 41 6.87 13.21 11.34
C CYS A 41 6.72 14.46 12.21
N PRO A 42 5.71 14.52 13.10
CA PRO A 42 5.57 15.58 14.10
C PRO A 42 6.82 15.65 15.02
N PRO A 43 7.13 16.83 15.60
CA PRO A 43 8.14 16.93 16.63
C PRO A 43 7.77 16.02 17.82
N GLU A 44 8.77 15.54 18.56
CA GLU A 44 8.61 14.58 19.68
C GLU A 44 8.16 13.16 19.26
N THR A 45 8.24 12.80 17.98
CA THR A 45 7.97 11.42 17.52
C THR A 45 9.22 10.75 16.94
N LEU A 46 9.40 9.46 17.23
CA LEU A 46 10.45 8.63 16.65
C LEU A 46 10.08 8.29 15.20
N GLN A 47 10.85 8.85 14.27
CA GLN A 47 10.70 8.58 12.84
C GLN A 47 11.50 7.34 12.43
N SER A 48 10.82 6.38 11.82
CA SER A 48 11.44 5.23 11.15
C SER A 48 10.93 5.11 9.71
N LEU A 49 11.82 4.78 8.77
CA LEU A 49 11.41 4.63 7.37
C LEU A 49 10.68 3.30 7.21
N HIS A 50 9.39 3.35 6.88
CA HIS A 50 8.60 2.16 6.63
C HIS A 50 8.60 1.87 5.13
N ARG A 51 9.38 0.86 4.77
CA ARG A 51 9.30 0.26 3.43
C ARG A 51 8.10 -0.66 3.42
N ALA A 52 6.97 -0.15 2.92
CA ALA A 52 5.84 -0.99 2.57
C ALA A 52 6.27 -1.88 1.40
N TYR A 53 6.96 -2.97 1.71
CA TYR A 53 7.21 -4.03 0.77
C TYR A 53 5.86 -4.70 0.55
N HIS A 54 5.17 -4.27 -0.50
CA HIS A 54 4.22 -5.14 -1.17
C HIS A 54 5.08 -6.05 -2.02
N PRO A 55 5.46 -7.27 -1.57
CA PRO A 55 5.79 -8.27 -2.56
C PRO A 55 4.56 -8.27 -3.45
N PHE A 56 4.74 -8.00 -4.74
CA PHE A 56 3.71 -8.30 -5.71
C PHE A 56 3.13 -9.63 -5.28
N LEU A 57 1.85 -9.64 -4.87
CA LEU A 57 1.24 -10.87 -4.40
C LEU A 57 1.56 -11.85 -5.52
N SER A 58 2.42 -12.84 -5.27
CA SER A 58 2.64 -13.88 -6.25
C SER A 58 1.24 -14.41 -6.59
N ARG A 59 0.99 -14.92 -7.78
CA ARG A 59 -0.34 -15.48 -8.11
C ARG A 59 -0.86 -16.44 -7.01
N GLU A 60 0.07 -17.08 -6.31
CA GLU A 60 -0.17 -17.91 -5.15
C GLU A 60 -0.56 -17.11 -3.90
N SER A 61 0.17 -16.05 -3.55
CA SER A 61 -0.18 -15.12 -2.46
C SER A 61 -1.52 -14.41 -2.71
N GLU A 62 -1.84 -14.06 -3.95
CA GLU A 62 -3.13 -13.47 -4.33
C GLU A 62 -4.28 -14.47 -4.16
N ARG A 63 -4.07 -15.73 -4.56
CA ARG A 63 -5.05 -16.81 -4.32
C ARG A 63 -5.27 -17.05 -2.84
N THR A 64 -4.21 -17.09 -2.03
CA THR A 64 -4.31 -17.30 -0.59
C THR A 64 -5.03 -16.14 0.10
N ALA A 65 -4.68 -14.91 -0.22
CA ALA A 65 -5.35 -13.71 0.33
C ALA A 65 -6.84 -13.66 -0.06
N THR A 66 -7.18 -14.06 -1.29
CA THR A 66 -8.57 -14.12 -1.74
C THR A 66 -9.35 -15.21 -0.98
N ARG A 67 -8.74 -16.39 -0.79
CA ARG A 67 -9.34 -17.49 -0.03
C ARG A 67 -9.60 -17.11 1.42
N GLU A 68 -8.62 -16.53 2.13
CA GLU A 68 -8.80 -16.07 3.51
C GLU A 68 -9.90 -15.02 3.62
N ARG A 69 -9.99 -14.10 2.64
CA ARG A 69 -11.03 -13.07 2.62
C ARG A 69 -12.43 -13.66 2.46
N ASP A 70 -12.59 -14.67 1.60
CA ASP A 70 -13.87 -15.33 1.39
C ASP A 70 -14.25 -16.22 2.58
N GLU A 71 -13.28 -16.85 3.24
CA GLU A 71 -13.50 -17.62 4.46
C GLU A 71 -13.98 -16.73 5.61
N ARG A 72 -13.34 -15.58 5.83
CA ARG A 72 -13.79 -14.58 6.81
C ARG A 72 -15.22 -14.12 6.53
N LYS A 73 -15.57 -13.82 5.28
CA LYS A 73 -16.94 -13.44 4.92
C LYS A 73 -17.97 -14.54 5.21
N ARG A 74 -17.58 -15.82 5.02
CA ARG A 74 -18.47 -16.95 5.34
C ARG A 74 -18.68 -17.07 6.84
N LEU A 75 -17.61 -16.98 7.62
CA LEU A 75 -17.69 -17.01 9.08
C LEU A 75 -18.53 -15.85 9.63
N ASP A 76 -18.36 -14.65 9.10
CA ASP A 76 -19.16 -13.48 9.49
C ASP A 76 -20.64 -13.67 9.14
N ALA A 77 -20.94 -14.25 7.97
CA ALA A 77 -22.31 -14.54 7.56
C ALA A 77 -22.96 -15.63 8.42
N GLU A 78 -22.20 -16.65 8.82
CA GLU A 78 -22.65 -17.71 9.71
C GLU A 78 -22.90 -17.19 11.12
N LEU A 79 -21.96 -16.40 11.65
CA LEU A 79 -22.09 -15.75 12.95
C LEU A 79 -23.34 -14.85 12.99
N LYS A 80 -23.60 -14.12 11.90
CA LYS A 80 -24.79 -13.29 11.78
C LYS A 80 -26.08 -14.12 11.82
N ARG A 81 -26.15 -15.24 11.08
CA ARG A 81 -27.32 -16.13 11.12
C ARG A 81 -27.56 -16.69 12.52
N MET A 82 -26.51 -17.18 13.17
CA MET A 82 -26.60 -17.67 14.55
C MET A 82 -27.10 -16.60 15.53
N SER A 83 -26.74 -15.33 15.31
CA SER A 83 -27.23 -14.23 16.14
C SER A 83 -28.68 -13.83 15.87
N GLU A 84 -29.21 -14.13 14.68
CA GLU A 84 -30.60 -13.83 14.30
C GLU A 84 -31.57 -14.93 14.77
N ASP A 85 -31.07 -16.15 15.02
CA ASP A 85 -31.86 -17.30 15.50
C ASP A 85 -32.04 -17.33 17.03
N LEU A 86 -31.47 -16.37 17.77
CA LEU A 86 -31.49 -16.23 19.24
C LEU A 86 -32.43 -15.11 19.68
#